data_AF-A0A4Y9LYT9-F1
#
_entry.id   AF-A0A4Y9LYT9-F1
#
_cell.length_a   1.000
_cell.length_b   1.000
_cell.length_c   1.000
_cell.angle_alpha   90.00
_cell.angle_beta   90.00
_cell.angle_gamma   90.00
#
_symmetry.space_group_name_H-M   'P 1'
#
loop_
_entity.id
_entity.type
_entity.pdbx_description
1 polymer ?
#
loop_
_entity_poly.entity_id
_entity_poly.type
_entity_poly.pdbx_seq_one_letter_code
_entity_poly.pdbx_strand_id
1 'polypeptide(L)' 'MITYKQYYIQRFEHGHRRWVARITRADGQNIRTILPASEHAYLDTKPMASAEEAEELAKEGIDFGGVH' A
#
# COMPACT_ATOMS: atom_id res chain seq x y z
N MET A 1 -5.72 9.68 -4.40
CA MET A 1 -6.24 8.52 -3.65
C MET A 1 -7.10 7.74 -4.60
N ILE A 2 -6.81 6.46 -4.81
CA ILE A 2 -7.63 5.57 -5.64
C ILE A 2 -8.18 4.44 -4.77
N THR A 3 -9.35 3.92 -5.15
CA THR A 3 -9.89 2.70 -4.55
C THR A 3 -9.52 1.53 -5.45
N TYR A 4 -8.88 0.51 -4.88
CA TYR A 4 -8.47 -0.70 -5.57
C TYR A 4 -8.91 -1.92 -4.76
N LYS A 5 -9.86 -2.69 -5.30
CA LYS A 5 -10.54 -3.79 -4.58
C LYS A 5 -11.14 -3.28 -3.24
N GLN A 6 -10.71 -3.84 -2.11
CA GLN A 6 -11.10 -3.45 -0.75
C GLN A 6 -10.07 -2.54 -0.07
N TYR A 7 -9.18 -1.92 -0.84
CA TYR A 7 -8.09 -1.08 -0.32
C TYR A 7 -8.12 0.30 -0.95
N TYR A 8 -7.76 1.31 -0.17
CA TYR A 8 -7.41 2.64 -0.66
C TYR A 8 -5.90 2.74 -0.84
N ILE A 9 -5.49 3.24 -1.99
CA ILE A 9 -4.09 3.51 -2.32
C ILE A 9 -3.91 5.03 -2.40
N GLN A 10 -3.09 5.56 -1.51
CA GLN A 10 -2.71 6.97 -1.47
C GLN A 10 -1.26 7.11 -1.88
N ARG A 11 -1.01 7.79 -3.00
CA ARG A 11 0.35 8.11 -3.46
C ARG A 11 0.84 9.34 -2.72
N PHE A 12 2.01 9.28 -2.10
CA PHE A 12 2.62 10.40 -1.40
C PHE A 12 4.10 10.51 -1.80
N GLU A 13 4.58 11.73 -1.93
CA GLU A 13 6.01 11.98 -2.19
C GLU A 13 6.74 11.99 -0.84
N HIS A 14 7.62 11.02 -0.65
CA HIS A 14 8.60 11.01 0.42
C HIS A 14 9.87 11.69 -0.13
N GLY A 15 10.46 12.63 0.62
CA GLY A 15 11.52 13.52 0.13
C GLY A 15 12.64 12.84 -0.69
N HIS A 16 13.30 13.63 -1.55
CA HIS A 16 14.22 13.18 -2.62
C HIS A 16 13.55 12.54 -3.85
N ARG A 17 12.42 13.08 -4.33
CA ARG A 17 11.70 12.57 -5.52
C ARG A 17 11.34 11.09 -5.42
N ARG A 18 11.10 10.60 -4.20
CA ARG A 18 10.72 9.21 -3.96
C ARG A 18 9.23 9.14 -3.75
N TRP A 19 8.55 8.38 -4.58
CA TRP A 19 7.12 8.16 -4.47
C TRP A 19 6.84 6.88 -3.70
N VAL A 20 5.90 6.94 -2.79
CA VAL A 20 5.47 5.83 -1.97
C VAL A 20 3.96 5.76 -2.03
N ALA A 21 3.41 4.56 -1.97
CA ALA A 21 1.99 4.34 -1.98
C ALA A 21 1.58 3.72 -0.65
N ARG A 22 0.68 4.41 0.04
CA ARG A 22 0.10 3.96 1.30
C ARG A 22 -1.19 3.24 0.99
N ILE A 23 -1.21 1.97 1.36
CA ILE A 23 -2.34 1.07 1.24
C ILE A 23 -3.04 1.05 2.59
N THR A 24 -4.34 1.29 2.60
CA THR A 24 -5.21 1.17 3.77
C THR A 24 -6.42 0.34 3.38
N ARG A 25 -7.00 -0.46 4.27
CA ARG A 25 -8.28 -1.12 3.96
C ARG A 25 -9.41 -0.11 3.88
N ALA A 26 -10.25 -0.24 2.87
CA ALA A 26 -11.41 0.62 2.67
C ALA A 26 -12.50 0.40 3.72
N ASP A 27 -12.53 -0.81 4.28
CA ASP A 27 -13.40 -1.21 5.39
C ASP A 27 -13.03 -0.55 6.74
N GLY A 28 -11.93 0.21 6.80
CA GLY A 28 -11.42 0.79 8.06
C GLY A 28 -10.79 -0.24 9.01
N GLN A 29 -10.79 -1.52 8.64
CA GLN A 29 -10.07 -2.56 9.35
C GLN A 29 -8.56 -2.45 9.14
N ASN A 30 -7.78 -2.98 10.09
CA ASN A 30 -6.33 -3.06 9.90
C ASN A 30 -5.99 -4.09 8.82
N ILE A 31 -4.92 -3.80 8.09
CA ILE A 31 -4.27 -4.75 7.20
C ILE A 31 -3.54 -5.76 8.08
N ARG A 32 -3.96 -7.02 8.04
CA ARG A 32 -3.27 -8.12 8.70
C ARG A 32 -2.22 -8.68 7.75
N THR A 33 -0.95 -8.37 8.00
CA THR A 33 0.13 -9.06 7.29
C THR A 33 0.29 -10.46 7.86
N ILE A 34 0.44 -11.46 7.00
CA ILE A 34 0.59 -12.86 7.44
C ILE A 34 1.96 -13.10 8.09
N LEU A 35 3.00 -12.35 7.68
CA LEU A 35 4.38 -12.51 8.15
C LEU A 35 5.17 -11.18 8.09
N PRO A 36 5.59 -10.62 9.23
CA PRO A 36 5.14 -10.97 10.59
C PRO A 36 3.64 -10.74 10.75
N ALA A 37 3.00 -11.57 11.59
CA ALA A 37 1.60 -11.40 11.98
C ALA A 37 1.46 -10.07 12.74
N SER A 38 1.12 -9.03 12.01
CA SER A 38 1.05 -7.67 12.54
C SER A 38 -0.12 -6.96 11.90
N GLU A 39 -0.89 -6.31 12.77
CA GLU A 39 -2.03 -5.51 12.36
C GLU A 39 -1.49 -4.11 12.06
N HIS A 40 -1.33 -3.83 10.78
CA HIS A 40 -0.91 -2.52 10.31
C HIS A 40 -2.15 -1.71 9.92
N ALA A 41 -2.31 -0.52 10.50
CA ALA A 41 -3.35 0.41 10.04
C ALA A 41 -3.17 0.78 8.56
N TYR A 42 -1.92 0.72 8.08
CA TYR A 42 -1.56 0.95 6.68
C TYR A 42 -0.28 0.19 6.30
N LEU A 43 -0.14 -0.16 5.04
CA LEU A 43 1.11 -0.64 4.44
C LEU A 43 1.67 0.44 3.51
N ASP A 44 2.92 0.81 3.67
CA ASP A 44 3.64 1.62 2.68
C ASP A 44 4.43 0.72 1.71
N THR A 45 4.40 1.09 0.44
CA THR A 45 5.27 0.47 -0.57
C THR A 45 6.67 1.03 -0.49
N LYS A 46 7.62 0.30 -1.08
CA LYS A 46 9.00 0.79 -1.21
C LYS A 46 9.03 2.12 -1.98
N PRO A 47 9.93 3.05 -1.61
CA PRO A 47 10.09 4.30 -2.34
C PRO A 47 10.55 4.05 -3.78
N MET A 48 9.76 4.54 -4.72
CA MET A 48 9.97 4.46 -6.17
C MET A 48 10.37 5.79 -6.77
N ALA A 49 10.86 5.76 -8.01
CA ALA A 49 11.17 6.97 -8.76
C ALA A 49 9.90 7.71 -9.24
N SER A 50 8.78 6.99 -9.37
CA SER A 50 7.53 7.50 -9.93
C SER A 50 6.29 7.11 -9.14
N ALA A 51 5.28 7.97 -9.15
CA ALA A 51 3.99 7.76 -8.49
C ALA A 51 3.25 6.52 -9.03
N GLU A 52 3.39 6.25 -10.32
CA GLU A 52 2.77 5.11 -11.01
C GLU A 52 3.41 3.79 -10.57
N GLU A 53 4.74 3.72 -10.52
CA GLU A 53 5.45 2.53 -10.03
C GLU A 53 5.11 2.22 -8.57
N ALA A 54 5.01 3.25 -7.72
CA ALA A 54 4.62 3.08 -6.33
C ALA A 54 3.20 2.48 -6.22
N GLU A 55 2.29 2.89 -7.10
CA GLU A 55 0.93 2.36 -7.17
C GLU A 55 0.90 0.92 -7.71
N GLU A 56 1.65 0.61 -8.75
CA GLU A 56 1.76 -0.74 -9.30
C GLU A 56 2.27 -1.71 -8.23
N LEU A 57 3.32 -1.32 -7.50
CA LEU A 57 3.83 -2.10 -6.37
C LEU A 57 2.77 -2.30 -5.28
N ALA A 58 1.91 -1.30 -5.07
CA ALA A 58 0.84 -1.39 -4.09
C ALA A 58 -0.24 -2.38 -4.53
N LYS A 59 -0.64 -2.32 -5.80
CA LYS A 59 -1.58 -3.27 -6.40
C LYS A 59 -1.01 -4.68 -6.36
N GLU A 60 0.27 -4.85 -6.69
CA GLU A 60 0.97 -6.13 -6.62
C GLU A 60 1.02 -6.65 -5.19
N GLY A 61 1.37 -5.82 -4.20
CA GLY A 61 1.36 -6.23 -2.79
C GLY A 61 -0.02 -6.64 -2.26
N ILE A 62 -1.09 -6.04 -2.77
CA ILE A 62 -2.47 -6.44 -2.50
C ILE A 62 -2.80 -7.77 -3.19
N ASP A 63 -2.35 -7.97 -4.44
CA ASP A 63 -2.64 -9.15 -5.25
C ASP A 63 -1.85 -10.38 -4.80
N PHE A 64 -0.59 -10.20 -4.38
CA PHE A 64 0.31 -11.27 -3.94
C PHE A 64 -0.03 -11.87 -2.57
N GLY A 65 -1.16 -11.48 -1.97
CA GLY A 65 -1.78 -12.29 -0.92
C GLY A 65 -0.98 -12.33 0.38
N GLY A 66 -0.53 -11.17 0.86
CA GLY A 66 -0.03 -11.01 2.22
C GLY A 66 -1.07 -10.46 3.20
N VAL A 67 -2.28 -10.13 2.73
CA VAL A 67 -3.30 -9.43 3.53
C VAL A 67 -4.60 -10.24 3.55
N HIS A 68 -4.88 -10.92 4.67
CA HIS A 68 -6.10 -11.68 4.89
C HIS A 68 -7.04 -10.93 5.82
#